data_AF-A0A3B8XQM9-F1
#
_entry.id   AF-A0A3B8XQM9-F1
#
_cell.length_a   1.000
_cell.length_b   1.000
_cell.length_c   1.000
_cell.angle_alpha   90.00
_cell.angle_beta   90.00
_cell.angle_gamma   90.00
#
_symmetry.space_group_name_H-M   'P 1'
#
loop_
_entity.id
_entity.type
_entity.pdbx_description
1 polymer ?
#
loop_
_entity_poly.entity_id
_entity_poly.type
_entity_poly.pdbx_seq_one_letter_code
_entity_poly.pdbx_strand_id
1 'polypeptide(L)' 'MRAMRVHELSEDIAVLRMDEVELPPPGPGEVRLRLKACSINFPDILMIQGKYQFKPE' A
#
# COMPACT_ATOMS: atom_id res chain seq x y z
N MET A 1 -11.40 3.90 -6.41
CA MET A 1 -11.06 2.49 -6.15
C MET A 1 -10.62 2.41 -4.71
N ARG A 2 -10.97 1.33 -4.01
CA ARG A 2 -10.62 1.17 -2.60
C ARG A 2 -9.17 0.73 -2.45
N ALA A 3 -8.40 1.42 -1.63
CA ALA A 3 -7.01 1.11 -1.33
C ALA A 3 -6.72 1.27 0.17
N MET A 4 -5.99 0.32 0.76
CA MET A 4 -5.43 0.49 2.11
C MET A 4 -4.24 1.45 2.02
N ARG A 5 -4.24 2.53 2.81
CA ARG A 5 -3.21 3.57 2.78
C ARG A 5 -2.71 3.90 4.19
N VAL A 6 -1.41 4.20 4.25
CA VAL A 6 -0.70 4.69 5.43
C VAL A 6 -0.50 6.19 5.25
N HIS A 7 -1.03 6.99 6.17
CA HIS A 7 -0.91 8.46 6.12
C HIS A 7 0.17 8.98 7.07
N GLU A 8 0.53 8.19 8.07
CA GLU A 8 1.55 8.47 9.07
C GLU A 8 2.24 7.17 9.46
N LEU A 9 3.54 7.25 9.76
CA LEU A 9 4.29 6.11 10.28
C LEU A 9 3.94 5.90 11.76
N SER A 10 3.64 4.68 12.16
CA SER A 10 3.22 4.37 13.53
C SER A 10 3.61 2.95 13.93
N GLU A 11 3.90 2.75 15.21
CA GLU A 11 4.07 1.43 15.83
C GLU A 11 2.76 0.60 15.77
N ASP A 12 1.62 1.27 15.85
CA ASP A 12 0.29 0.67 15.78
C ASP A 12 -0.19 0.59 14.33
N ILE A 13 -0.48 -0.62 13.85
CA ILE A 13 -0.98 -0.87 12.50
C ILE A 13 -2.42 -0.37 12.28
N ALA A 14 -3.15 -0.02 13.35
CA ALA A 14 -4.50 0.52 13.25
C ALA A 14 -4.58 1.88 12.54
N VAL A 15 -3.43 2.52 12.25
CA VAL A 15 -3.36 3.74 11.43
C VAL A 15 -3.68 3.51 9.95
N LEU A 16 -3.70 2.26 9.49
CA LEU A 16 -4.12 1.90 8.14
C LEU A 16 -5.59 2.27 7.90
N ARG A 17 -5.85 3.01 6.81
CA ARG A 17 -7.21 3.42 6.43
C ARG A 17 -7.54 2.91 5.04
N MET A 18 -8.81 2.56 4.84
CA MET A 18 -9.34 2.26 3.51
C MET A 18 -9.80 3.57 2.86
N ASP A 19 -9.06 4.02 1.85
CA ASP A 19 -9.36 5.22 1.07
C ASP A 19 -10.07 4.87 -0.23
N GLU A 20 -10.88 5.80 -0.73
CA GLU A 20 -11.24 5.83 -2.15
C GLU A 20 -10.25 6.70 -2.91
N VAL A 21 -9.60 6.13 -3.93
CA VAL A 21 -8.62 6.84 -4.77
C VAL A 21 -9.02 6.86 -6.24
N GLU A 22 -8.60 7.89 -6.97
CA GLU A 22 -8.72 7.92 -8.43
C GLU A 22 -7.91 6.79 -9.07
N LEU A 23 -8.42 6.26 -10.19
CA LEU A 23 -7.79 5.15 -10.91
C LEU A 23 -7.42 5.58 -12.33
N PRO A 24 -6.23 6.19 -12.55
CA PRO A 24 -5.80 6.67 -13.85
C PRO A 24 -5.59 5.51 -14.84
N PRO A 25 -5.80 5.73 -16.16
CA PRO A 25 -5.56 4.72 -17.19
C PRO A 25 -4.11 4.21 -17.16
N PRO A 26 -3.85 2.93 -17.48
CA PRO A 26 -2.49 2.41 -17.57
C PRO A 26 -1.69 3.13 -18.67
N GLY A 27 -0.41 3.38 -18.42
CA GLY A 27 0.51 3.96 -19.40
C GLY A 27 1.02 2.96 -20.46
N PRO A 28 1.86 3.41 -21.41
CA PRO A 28 2.46 2.53 -22.40
C PRO A 28 3.25 1.39 -21.75
N GLY A 29 2.89 0.14 -22.09
CA GLY A 29 3.53 -1.07 -21.55
C GLY A 29 2.99 -1.54 -20.19
N GLU A 30 2.05 -0.82 -19.58
CA GLU A 30 1.42 -1.23 -18.32
C GLU A 30 0.15 -2.05 -18.55
N VAL A 31 -0.19 -2.89 -17.58
CA VAL A 31 -1.47 -3.62 -17.54
C VAL A 31 -2.21 -3.32 -16.24
N ARG A 32 -3.54 -3.28 -16.31
CA ARG A 32 -4.38 -3.10 -15.12
C ARG A 32 -4.93 -4.44 -14.64
N LEU A 33 -4.68 -4.76 -13.38
CA LEU A 33 -5.20 -5.96 -12.73
C LEU A 33 -6.36 -5.61 -11.79
N ARG A 34 -7.44 -6.37 -11.87
CA ARG A 34 -8.50 -6.34 -10.86
C ARG A 34 -8.18 -7.36 -9.78
N LEU A 35 -7.60 -6.90 -8.67
CA LEU A 35 -7.26 -7.73 -7.53
C LEU A 35 -8.53 -8.36 -6.92
N LYS A 36 -8.44 -9.67 -6.63
CA LYS A 36 -9.46 -10.44 -5.91
C LYS A 36 -9.08 -10.64 -4.44
N ALA A 37 -7.79 -10.79 -4.19
CA ALA A 37 -7.17 -10.89 -2.88
C ALA A 37 -5.71 -10.45 -2.98
N CYS A 38 -5.10 -10.10 -1.84
CA CYS A 38 -3.66 -9.90 -1.68
C CYS A 38 -3.22 -10.57 -0.37
N SER A 39 -1.95 -10.97 -0.28
CA SER A 39 -1.39 -11.52 0.96
C SER A 39 -1.07 -10.40 1.96
N ILE A 40 -0.96 -10.77 3.22
CA ILE A 40 -0.43 -9.93 4.30
C ILE A 40 0.86 -10.60 4.78
N ASN A 41 1.93 -9.83 4.90
CA ASN A 41 3.26 -10.31 5.21
C ASN A 41 3.89 -9.46 6.32
N PHE A 42 4.88 -10.01 7.01
CA PHE A 42 5.60 -9.28 8.06
C PHE A 42 6.25 -7.96 7.60
N PRO A 43 6.84 -7.88 6.37
CA PRO A 43 7.29 -6.61 5.79
C PRO A 43 6.26 -5.48 5.76
N ASP A 44 4.96 -5.79 5.63
CA ASP A 44 3.91 -4.78 5.60
C ASP A 44 3.86 -4.02 6.94
N ILE A 45 4.04 -4.74 8.05
CA ILE A 45 4.14 -4.16 9.40
C ILE A 45 5.37 -3.26 9.48
N LEU A 46 6.53 -3.73 9.01
CA LEU A 46 7.76 -2.93 9.02
C LEU A 46 7.64 -1.67 8.17
N MET A 47 6.93 -1.71 7.05
CA MET A 47 6.66 -0.55 6.21
C MET A 47 5.78 0.48 6.93
N ILE A 48 4.69 0.06 7.58
CA ILE A 48 3.81 0.95 8.36
C ILE A 48 4.58 1.62 9.50
N GLN A 49 5.48 0.89 10.14
CA GLN A 49 6.31 1.39 11.24
C GLN A 49 7.51 2.24 10.76
N GLY A 50 7.77 2.31 9.45
CA GLY A 50 8.96 2.99 8.91
C GLY A 50 10.29 2.28 9.16
N LYS A 51 10.24 1.01 9.59
CA LYS A 51 11.38 0.16 9.97
C LYS A 51 11.86 -0.76 8.84
N TYR A 52 11.22 -0.72 7.68
CA TYR A 52 11.64 -1.54 6.55
C TYR A 52 13.06 -1.15 6.10
N GLN A 53 13.89 -2.17 5.87
CA GLN A 53 15.34 -2.01 5.71
C GLN A 53 15.73 -1.39 4.36
N PHE A 54 14.92 -1.61 3.33
CA PHE A 54 15.14 -1.07 1.98
C PHE A 54 14.21 0.11 1.75
N LYS A 55 14.78 1.28 1.46
CA LYS A 55 14.05 2.54 1.21
C LYS A 55 14.44 3.10 -0.17
N PRO A 56 13.51 3.75 -0.89
CA PRO A 56 13.85 4.49 -2.11
C PRO A 56 14.86 5.61 -1.81
N GLU A 57 15.67 5.98 -2.80
CA GLU A 57 16.51 7.20 -2.78
C GLU A 57 15.69 8.47 -3.02
#